data_AF-A0A927NEW6-F1
#
_entry.id   AF-A0A927NEW6-F1
#
_cell.length_a   1.000
_cell.length_b   1.000
_cell.length_c   1.000
_cell.angle_alpha   90.00
_cell.angle_beta   90.00
_cell.angle_gamma   90.00
#
_symmetry.space_group_name_H-M   'P 1'
#
loop_
_entity.id
_entity.type
_entity.pdbx_description
1 polymer ?
#
loop_
_entity_poly.entity_id
_entity_poly.type
_entity_poly.pdbx_seq_one_letter_code
_entity_poly.pdbx_strand_id
1 'polypeptide(L)'
;MITFKQIRADLREIRYYYINKERMDEAFQTTGRNEIMNLVEKYHKAMQTAPIKLYDLYAGLYIKGYTQEAYSIVVNYTPEYIQMLHKQLLQFLQSHIEE
;
A
#
# COMPACT_ATOMS: atom_id res chain seq x y z
N MET A 1 -5.95 18.36 2.46
CA MET A 1 -5.90 17.14 3.30
C MET A 1 -6.38 15.98 2.45
N ILE A 2 -5.54 14.96 2.27
CA ILE A 2 -5.85 13.84 1.39
C ILE A 2 -7.13 13.10 1.83
N THR A 3 -7.96 12.68 0.87
CA THR A 3 -9.22 11.96 1.17
C THR A 3 -9.01 10.45 1.21
N PHE A 4 -9.86 9.70 1.92
CA PHE A 4 -9.83 8.23 1.84
C PHE A 4 -10.08 7.69 0.43
N LYS A 5 -10.80 8.44 -0.41
CA LYS A 5 -10.98 8.06 -1.83
C LYS A 5 -9.66 8.13 -2.56
N GLN A 6 -8.89 9.21 -2.37
CA GLN A 6 -7.57 9.38 -2.97
C GLN A 6 -6.59 8.32 -2.45
N ILE A 7 -6.53 8.12 -1.12
CA ILE A 7 -5.66 7.09 -0.53
C ILE A 7 -5.93 5.71 -1.12
N ARG A 8 -7.21 5.32 -1.28
CA ARG A 8 -7.55 4.02 -1.87
C ARG A 8 -7.18 3.93 -3.35
N ALA A 9 -7.26 5.03 -4.10
CA ALA A 9 -6.82 5.07 -5.50
C ALA A 9 -5.31 4.89 -5.57
N ASP A 10 -4.55 5.66 -4.80
CA ASP A 10 -3.10 5.60 -4.73
C ASP A 10 -2.60 4.20 -4.35
N LEU A 11 -3.21 3.60 -3.32
CA LEU A 11 -2.87 2.25 -2.88
C LEU A 11 -3.16 1.17 -3.94
N ARG A 12 -4.13 1.39 -4.84
CA ARG A 12 -4.38 0.47 -5.97
C ARG A 12 -3.29 0.58 -7.02
N GLU A 13 -2.84 1.79 -7.33
CA GLU A 13 -1.71 2.01 -8.25
C GLU A 13 -0.42 1.40 -7.70
N ILE A 14 -0.12 1.63 -6.41
CA ILE A 14 1.03 1.02 -5.72
C ILE A 14 0.94 -0.51 -5.79
N ARG A 15 -0.23 -1.08 -5.48
CA ARG A 15 -0.44 -2.52 -5.59
C ARG A 15 -0.19 -3.05 -6.99
N TYR A 16 -0.72 -2.35 -7.99
CA TYR A 16 -0.57 -2.74 -9.38
C TYR A 16 0.91 -2.76 -9.78
N TYR A 17 1.65 -1.71 -9.41
CA TYR A 17 3.09 -1.63 -9.64
C TYR A 17 3.81 -2.83 -9.03
N TYR A 18 3.59 -3.12 -7.74
CA TYR A 18 4.31 -4.19 -7.06
C TYR A 18 3.95 -5.60 -7.55
N ILE A 19 2.68 -5.86 -7.89
CA ILE A 19 2.27 -7.14 -8.49
C ILE A 19 2.95 -7.35 -9.86
N ASN A 20 3.23 -6.26 -10.59
CA ASN A 20 3.82 -6.30 -11.92
C ASN A 20 5.26 -5.77 -11.95
N LYS A 21 5.96 -5.81 -10.82
CA LYS A 21 7.18 -5.02 -10.61
C LYS A 21 8.25 -5.29 -11.68
N GLU A 22 8.50 -6.56 -12.00
CA GLU A 22 9.50 -6.94 -13.00
C GLU A 22 9.18 -6.33 -14.38
N ARG A 23 7.94 -6.52 -14.87
CA ARG A 23 7.46 -5.98 -16.15
C ARG A 23 7.48 -4.45 -16.16
N MET A 24 7.15 -3.80 -15.04
CA MET A 24 7.13 -2.34 -14.94
C MET A 24 8.54 -1.76 -14.89
N ASP A 25 9.43 -2.37 -14.12
CA ASP A 25 10.83 -1.95 -13.99
C ASP A 25 11.56 -2.08 -15.35
N GLU A 26 11.25 -3.13 -16.13
CA GLU A 26 11.76 -3.30 -17.50
C GLU A 26 11.23 -2.19 -18.44
N ALA A 27 9.94 -1.85 -18.35
CA ALA A 27 9.36 -0.74 -19.11
C ALA A 27 10.00 0.61 -18.76
N PHE A 28 10.29 0.86 -17.47
CA PHE A 28 10.92 2.10 -17.01
C PHE A 28 12.33 2.30 -17.57
N GLN A 29 13.06 1.23 -17.90
CA GLN A 29 14.37 1.34 -18.55
C GLN A 29 14.26 1.95 -19.95
N THR A 30 13.11 1.76 -20.62
CA THR A 30 12.88 2.25 -21.98
C THR A 30 12.14 3.58 -22.01
N THR A 31 11.07 3.73 -21.22
CA THR A 31 10.20 4.93 -21.25
C THR A 31 10.58 5.99 -20.22
N GLY A 32 11.54 5.70 -19.33
CA GLY A 32 11.83 6.51 -18.15
C GLY A 32 10.93 6.18 -16.95
N ARG A 33 11.26 6.74 -15.79
CA ARG A 33 10.51 6.53 -14.54
C ARG A 33 9.11 7.13 -14.65
N ASN A 34 8.11 6.34 -14.28
CA ASN A 34 6.73 6.79 -14.17
C ASN A 34 6.48 7.49 -12.81
N GLU A 35 5.50 8.41 -12.76
CA GLU A 35 5.06 9.13 -11.55
C GLU A 35 4.67 8.22 -10.38
N ILE A 36 4.35 6.95 -10.65
CA ILE A 36 4.15 5.93 -9.61
C ILE A 36 5.31 5.83 -8.63
N MET A 37 6.55 6.12 -9.06
CA MET A 37 7.71 6.10 -8.17
C MET A 37 7.62 7.19 -7.09
N ASN A 38 7.15 8.39 -7.45
CA ASN A 38 6.91 9.48 -6.50
C ASN A 38 5.83 9.10 -5.49
N LEU A 39 4.79 8.40 -5.96
CA LEU A 39 3.71 7.91 -5.11
C LEU A 39 4.20 6.83 -4.15
N VAL A 40 4.97 5.85 -4.63
CA VAL A 40 5.57 4.79 -3.80
C VAL A 40 6.46 5.41 -2.72
N GLU A 41 7.33 6.35 -3.07
CA GLU A 41 8.21 7.03 -2.12
C GLU A 41 7.42 7.78 -1.03
N LYS A 42 6.36 8.50 -1.43
CA LYS A 42 5.47 9.22 -0.51
C LYS A 42 4.85 8.30 0.54
N TYR A 43 4.28 7.18 0.10
CA TYR A 43 3.64 6.21 1.00
C TYR A 43 4.67 5.46 1.84
N HIS A 44 5.81 5.08 1.28
CA HIS A 44 6.89 4.44 2.02
C HIS A 44 7.41 5.31 3.15
N LYS A 45 7.59 6.62 2.91
CA LYS A 45 8.02 7.57 3.94
C LYS A 45 7.01 7.63 5.09
N ALA A 46 5.72 7.66 4.81
CA ALA A 46 4.69 7.59 5.85
C ALA A 46 4.80 6.27 6.64
N MET A 47 4.97 5.15 5.94
CA MET A 47 5.04 3.82 6.56
C MET A 47 6.30 3.59 7.42
N GLN A 48 7.39 4.32 7.24
CA GLN A 48 8.60 4.22 8.08
C GLN A 48 8.32 4.50 9.57
N THR A 49 7.27 5.27 9.87
CA THR A 49 6.87 5.63 11.25
C THR A 49 5.64 4.87 11.73
N ALA A 50 5.11 3.95 10.91
CA ALA A 50 3.89 3.22 11.22
C ALA A 50 4.10 2.19 12.34
N PRO A 51 3.08 1.95 13.18
CA PRO A 51 3.04 0.78 14.04
C PRO A 51 3.27 -0.51 13.24
N ILE A 52 4.04 -1.44 13.79
CA ILE A 52 4.50 -2.66 13.09
C ILE A 52 3.35 -3.46 12.46
N LYS A 53 2.17 -3.49 13.09
CA LYS A 53 0.98 -4.17 12.56
C LYS A 53 0.44 -3.53 11.28
N LEU A 54 0.45 -2.20 11.20
CA LEU A 54 0.01 -1.46 10.01
C LEU A 54 1.06 -1.55 8.89
N TYR A 55 2.34 -1.54 9.27
CA TYR A 55 3.45 -1.80 8.35
C TYR A 55 3.33 -3.17 7.68
N ASP A 56 3.17 -4.22 8.48
CA ASP A 56 3.02 -5.59 7.98
C ASP A 56 1.77 -5.73 7.11
N LEU A 57 0.63 -5.18 7.53
CA LEU A 57 -0.59 -5.15 6.72
C LEU A 57 -0.37 -4.46 5.37
N TYR A 58 0.27 -3.29 5.36
CA TYR A 58 0.57 -2.56 4.12
C TYR A 58 1.46 -3.39 3.19
N ALA A 59 2.53 -3.99 3.74
CA ALA A 59 3.43 -4.86 2.99
C ALA A 59 2.67 -6.07 2.41
N GLY A 60 1.81 -6.71 3.19
CA GLY A 60 0.99 -7.84 2.73
C GLY A 60 0.03 -7.49 1.60
N LEU A 61 -0.75 -6.44 1.77
CA LEU A 61 -1.81 -6.08 0.81
C LEU A 61 -1.27 -5.39 -0.45
N TYR A 62 -0.29 -4.50 -0.29
CA TYR A 62 0.12 -3.58 -1.36
C TYR A 62 1.47 -3.90 -1.98
N ILE A 63 2.38 -4.54 -1.24
CA ILE A 63 3.70 -4.94 -1.78
C ILE A 63 3.67 -6.40 -2.24
N LYS A 64 3.14 -7.31 -1.41
CA LYS A 64 2.99 -8.74 -1.76
C LYS A 64 1.71 -9.03 -2.55
N GLY A 65 0.79 -8.08 -2.64
CA GLY A 65 -0.40 -8.17 -3.48
C GLY A 65 -1.51 -9.09 -2.98
N TYR A 66 -1.51 -9.49 -1.70
CA TYR A 66 -2.59 -10.31 -1.14
C TYR A 66 -3.94 -9.58 -1.12
N THR A 67 -5.04 -10.34 -1.21
CA THR A 67 -6.35 -9.83 -0.80
C THR A 67 -6.44 -9.80 0.73
N GLN A 68 -7.43 -9.12 1.30
CA GLN A 68 -7.61 -9.12 2.76
C GLN A 68 -7.92 -10.53 3.28
N GLU A 69 -8.67 -11.31 2.53
CA GLU A 69 -9.01 -12.70 2.84
C GLU A 69 -7.76 -13.57 2.82
N ALA A 70 -6.97 -13.53 1.74
CA ALA A 70 -5.73 -14.31 1.64
C ALA A 70 -4.73 -13.91 2.74
N TYR A 71 -4.59 -12.60 3.00
CA TYR A 71 -3.70 -12.11 4.03
C TYR A 71 -4.14 -12.56 5.44
N SER A 72 -5.44 -12.59 5.72
CA SER A 72 -5.98 -13.06 7.02
C SER A 72 -5.51 -14.47 7.35
N ILE A 73 -5.45 -15.36 6.35
CA ILE A 73 -4.95 -16.73 6.50
C ILE A 73 -3.43 -16.71 6.76
N VAL A 74 -2.66 -15.93 6.00
CA VAL A 74 -1.20 -15.82 6.17
C VAL A 74 -0.80 -15.41 7.59
N VAL A 75 -1.54 -14.48 8.19
CA VAL A 75 -1.23 -13.98 9.55
C VAL A 75 -2.08 -14.62 10.66
N ASN A 76 -2.87 -15.65 10.33
CA ASN A 76 -3.78 -16.34 11.26
C ASN A 76 -4.73 -15.40 12.03
N TYR A 77 -5.29 -14.40 11.34
CA TYR A 77 -6.31 -13.51 11.87
C TYR A 77 -7.64 -13.71 11.15
N THR A 78 -8.72 -13.21 11.75
CA THR A 78 -10.02 -13.22 11.07
C THR A 78 -10.08 -12.12 10.02
N PRO A 79 -10.84 -12.30 8.92
CA PRO A 79 -11.07 -11.26 7.93
C PRO A 79 -11.60 -9.94 8.53
N GLU A 80 -12.44 -10.01 9.55
CA GLU A 80 -13.02 -8.83 10.23
C GLU A 80 -11.93 -8.01 10.93
N TYR A 81 -10.97 -8.69 11.57
CA TYR A 81 -9.84 -8.01 12.19
C TYR A 81 -8.93 -7.35 11.14
N ILE A 82 -8.73 -8.00 9.98
CA ILE A 82 -8.01 -7.39 8.86
C ILE A 82 -8.75 -6.17 8.31
N GLN A 83 -10.07 -6.21 8.19
CA GLN A 83 -10.88 -5.05 7.78
C GLN A 83 -10.76 -3.88 8.78
N MET A 84 -10.75 -4.19 10.08
CA MET A 84 -10.53 -3.18 11.12
C MET A 84 -9.14 -2.57 11.02
N LEU A 85 -8.09 -3.38 10.88
CA LEU A 85 -6.72 -2.89 10.69
C LEU A 85 -6.58 -2.09 9.38
N HIS A 86 -7.29 -2.48 8.32
CA HIS A 86 -7.32 -1.74 7.06
C HIS A 86 -7.93 -0.35 7.24
N LYS A 87 -9.02 -0.23 7.99
CA LYS A 87 -9.59 1.07 8.36
C LYS A 87 -8.59 1.93 9.16
N GLN A 88 -7.88 1.33 10.11
CA GLN A 88 -6.84 2.02 10.89
C GLN A 88 -5.66 2.45 10.01
N LEU A 89 -5.25 1.62 9.04
CA LEU A 89 -4.22 1.97 8.07
C LEU A 89 -4.63 3.19 7.24
N LEU A 90 -5.87 3.26 6.76
CA LEU A 90 -6.37 4.42 6.01
C LEU A 90 -6.37 5.70 6.86
N GLN A 91 -6.76 5.60 8.14
CA GLN A 91 -6.72 6.72 9.08
C GLN A 91 -5.29 7.18 9.36
N PHE A 92 -4.37 6.24 9.57
CA PHE A 92 -2.95 6.51 9.76
C PHE A 92 -2.36 7.23 8.55
N LEU A 93 -2.58 6.69 7.34
CA LEU A 93 -2.08 7.31 6.10
C LEU A 93 -2.65 8.71 5.91
N GLN A 94 -3.94 8.94 6.23
CA GLN A 94 -4.55 10.26 6.12
C GLN A 94 -3.91 11.30 7.05
N SER A 95 -3.43 10.91 8.23
CA SER A 95 -2.78 11.83 9.16
C SER A 95 -1.29 12.03 8.92
N HIS A 96 -0.65 11.13 8.16
CA HIS A 96 0.81 11.15 7.92
C HIS A 96 1.20 11.52 6.49
N ILE A 97 0.22 11.65 5.59
CA ILE A 97 0.42 12.11 4.22
C ILE A 97 -0.11 13.53 4.07
N GLU A 98 0.81 14.47 3.98
CA GLU A 98 0.53 15.84 3.55
C GLU A 98 0.30 15.88 2.03
N GLU A 99 -0.51 16.82 1.56
CA GLU A 99 -0.97 16.89 0.16
C GLU A 99 0.20 17.20 -0.79
#